data_AF-A0A850UTK1-F1
#
_entry.id   AF-A0A850UTK1-F1
#
_cell.length_a   1.000
_cell.length_b   1.000
_cell.length_c   1.000
_cell.angle_alpha   90.00
_cell.angle_beta   90.00
_cell.angle_gamma   90.00
#
_symmetry.space_group_name_H-M   'P 1'
#
loop_
_entity.id
_entity.type
_entity.pdbx_description
1 polymer ?
#
loop_
_entity_poly.entity_id
_entity_poly.type
_entity_poly.pdbx_seq_one_letter_code
_entity_poly.pdbx_strand_id
1 'polypeptide(L)'
;MDALPIEENNGKPWSSSVANRMHACGHDGHTTMLLGAARYLAQTRNFNGTLHLIFQPAEEMLNGGARMVEQGLFERFPCDAIFAMHNMPGMPLGEFFFQHGPFM
;
A
#
# COMPACT_ATOMS: atom_id res chain seq x y z
N MET A 1 -4.46 -5.74 3.99
CA MET A 1 -3.17 -6.39 3.75
C MET A 1 -2.59 -6.88 5.07
N ASP A 2 -2.02 -6.02 5.88
CA ASP A 2 -1.64 -6.30 7.26
C ASP A 2 -2.02 -5.11 8.14
N ALA A 3 -2.18 -5.38 9.43
CA ALA A 3 -2.62 -4.43 10.45
C ALA A 3 -1.70 -4.56 11.66
N LEU A 4 -1.83 -3.64 12.61
CA LEU A 4 -1.01 -3.60 13.81
C LEU A 4 -1.72 -4.22 15.01
N PRO A 5 -0.96 -4.79 15.98
CA PRO A 5 -1.51 -5.32 17.23
C PRO A 5 -1.85 -4.19 18.23
N ILE A 6 -2.71 -3.26 17.81
CA ILE A 6 -3.09 -2.05 18.55
C ILE A 6 -4.59 -2.07 18.78
N GLU A 7 -5.03 -1.74 20.00
CA GLU A 7 -6.44 -1.53 20.31
C GLU A 7 -6.91 -0.20 19.71
N GLU A 8 -7.98 -0.24 18.92
CA GLU A 8 -8.50 0.94 18.27
C GLU A 8 -9.35 1.77 19.24
N ASN A 9 -8.97 3.04 19.45
CA ASN A 9 -9.66 3.94 20.37
C ASN A 9 -10.08 5.27 19.72
N ASN A 10 -10.44 5.24 18.42
CA ASN A 10 -10.87 6.45 17.72
C ASN A 10 -12.39 6.69 17.77
N GLY A 11 -13.17 5.71 18.22
CA GLY A 11 -14.63 5.82 18.40
C GLY A 11 -15.43 6.00 17.10
N LYS A 12 -14.85 5.66 15.93
CA LYS A 12 -15.51 5.85 14.64
C LYS A 12 -16.50 4.72 14.35
N PRO A 13 -17.57 4.97 13.56
CA PRO A 13 -18.52 3.91 13.19
C PRO A 13 -17.90 2.73 12.41
N TRP A 14 -16.73 2.94 11.81
CA TRP A 14 -15.96 1.95 11.06
C TRP A 14 -14.72 1.46 11.80
N SER A 15 -14.67 1.61 13.12
CA SER A 15 -13.61 1.03 13.93
C SER A 15 -13.55 -0.49 13.75
N SER A 16 -12.35 -1.04 13.92
CA SER A 16 -12.10 -2.48 13.91
C SER A 16 -13.07 -3.20 14.83
N SER A 17 -13.67 -4.26 14.30
CA SER A 17 -14.47 -5.22 15.08
C SER A 17 -13.62 -6.31 15.73
N VAL A 18 -12.29 -6.28 15.53
CA VAL A 18 -11.35 -7.27 16.04
C VAL A 18 -10.49 -6.61 17.12
N ALA A 19 -10.63 -7.10 18.36
CA ALA A 19 -9.87 -6.61 19.50
C ALA A 19 -8.35 -6.69 19.25
N ASN A 20 -7.63 -5.67 19.71
CA ASN A 20 -6.18 -5.48 19.54
C ASN A 20 -5.70 -5.59 18.08
N ARG A 21 -6.53 -5.20 17.11
CA ARG A 21 -6.16 -5.10 15.70
C ARG A 21 -6.68 -3.81 15.11
N MET A 22 -5.79 -3.00 14.54
CA MET A 22 -6.15 -1.74 13.91
C MET A 22 -5.26 -1.50 12.69
N HIS A 23 -5.83 -0.96 11.60
CA HIS A 23 -5.05 -0.38 10.52
C HIS A 23 -4.51 1.01 10.93
N ALA A 24 -3.63 1.03 11.93
CA ALA A 24 -3.08 2.26 12.48
C ALA A 24 -2.01 2.93 11.59
N CYS A 25 -1.51 2.22 10.57
CA CYS A 25 -0.57 2.73 9.56
C CYS A 25 -1.23 3.09 8.22
N GLY A 26 -2.55 2.88 8.10
CA GLY A 26 -3.32 3.26 6.90
C GLY A 26 -3.25 2.29 5.72
N HIS A 27 -2.85 1.04 5.95
CA HIS A 27 -2.76 0.00 4.90
C HIS A 27 -4.13 -0.34 4.28
N ASP A 28 -5.22 -0.11 4.99
CA ASP A 28 -6.59 -0.12 4.46
C ASP A 28 -6.79 0.98 3.40
N GLY A 29 -6.32 2.19 3.68
CA GLY A 29 -6.28 3.32 2.75
C GLY A 29 -5.43 3.01 1.52
N HIS A 30 -4.21 2.50 1.69
CA HIS A 30 -3.32 2.15 0.57
C HIS A 30 -3.93 1.08 -0.33
N THR A 31 -4.49 0.02 0.27
CA THR A 31 -5.19 -1.06 -0.46
C THR A 31 -6.34 -0.49 -1.27
N THR A 32 -7.15 0.38 -0.67
CA THR A 32 -8.31 1.01 -1.32
C THR A 32 -7.90 1.92 -2.46
N MET A 33 -6.88 2.76 -2.26
CA MET A 33 -6.34 3.64 -3.30
C MET A 33 -5.80 2.86 -4.49
N LEU A 34 -5.04 1.78 -4.24
CA LEU A 34 -4.48 0.94 -5.31
C LEU A 34 -5.58 0.25 -6.12
N LEU A 35 -6.63 -0.27 -5.46
CA LEU A 35 -7.80 -0.82 -6.14
C LEU A 35 -8.55 0.23 -6.98
N GLY A 36 -8.66 1.46 -6.46
CA GLY A 36 -9.24 2.59 -7.20
C GLY A 36 -8.44 2.93 -8.47
N ALA A 37 -7.12 3.02 -8.36
CA ALA A 37 -6.23 3.22 -9.50
C ALA A 37 -6.33 2.06 -10.50
N ALA A 38 -6.38 0.81 -10.03
CA ALA A 38 -6.57 -0.37 -10.86
C ALA A 38 -7.84 -0.27 -11.70
N ARG A 39 -8.96 0.06 -11.05
CA ARG A 39 -10.25 0.22 -11.70
C ARG A 39 -10.21 1.32 -12.76
N TYR A 40 -9.67 2.49 -12.43
CA TYR A 40 -9.57 3.61 -13.36
C TYR A 40 -8.72 3.27 -14.59
N LEU A 41 -7.53 2.68 -14.37
CA LEU A 41 -6.61 2.32 -15.44
C LEU A 41 -7.15 1.16 -16.30
N ALA A 42 -7.86 0.21 -15.70
CA ALA A 42 -8.49 -0.87 -16.44
C ALA A 42 -9.66 -0.38 -17.32
N GLN A 43 -10.40 0.64 -16.88
CA GLN A 43 -11.52 1.23 -17.63
C GLN A 43 -11.05 2.12 -18.77
N THR A 44 -10.03 2.94 -18.54
CA THR A 44 -9.53 3.89 -19.54
C THR A 44 -8.52 3.27 -20.48
N ARG A 45 -7.70 2.35 -19.98
CA ARG A 45 -6.53 1.77 -20.67
C ARG A 45 -5.64 2.83 -21.33
N ASN A 46 -5.61 4.03 -20.77
CA ASN A 46 -4.89 5.17 -21.34
C ASN A 46 -3.41 5.15 -20.93
N PHE A 47 -2.73 4.05 -21.25
CA PHE A 47 -1.30 3.86 -21.04
C PHE A 47 -0.80 2.76 -21.98
N ASN A 48 0.51 2.75 -22.25
CA ASN A 48 1.17 1.70 -23.00
C ASN A 48 1.96 0.81 -22.06
N GLY A 49 1.87 -0.51 -22.25
CA GLY A 49 2.60 -1.49 -21.46
C GLY A 49 1.69 -2.29 -20.52
N THR A 50 2.28 -2.81 -19.44
CA THR A 50 1.61 -3.68 -18.48
C THR A 50 1.73 -3.08 -17.08
N LEU A 51 0.61 -3.08 -16.34
CA LEU A 51 0.57 -2.69 -14.95
C LEU A 51 0.46 -3.94 -14.08
N HIS A 52 1.47 -4.19 -13.25
CA HIS A 52 1.41 -5.20 -12.19
C HIS A 52 1.01 -4.54 -10.87
N LEU A 53 -0.05 -5.05 -10.24
CA LEU A 53 -0.50 -4.56 -8.93
C LEU A 53 0.03 -5.50 -7.85
N ILE A 54 0.79 -4.95 -6.92
CA ILE A 54 1.46 -5.69 -5.86
C ILE A 54 0.78 -5.35 -4.53
N PHE A 55 0.05 -6.32 -3.97
CA PHE A 55 -0.54 -6.22 -2.63
C PHE A 55 0.38 -6.94 -1.64
N GLN A 56 1.39 -6.23 -1.14
CA GLN A 56 2.39 -6.78 -0.24
C GLN A 56 1.79 -7.09 1.15
N PRO A 57 1.89 -8.34 1.66
CA PRO A 57 1.55 -8.66 3.05
C PRO A 57 2.73 -8.37 3.99
N ALA A 58 2.49 -8.29 5.31
CA ALA A 58 3.54 -8.30 6.34
C ALA A 58 4.65 -7.23 6.16
N GLU A 59 4.25 -6.02 5.81
CA GLU A 59 5.11 -4.84 5.80
C GLU A 59 5.53 -4.47 7.22
N GLU A 60 4.60 -4.51 8.19
CA GLU A 60 4.85 -4.13 9.59
C GLU A 60 5.86 -5.05 10.29
N MET A 61 6.11 -6.23 9.71
CA MET A 61 7.11 -7.20 10.17
C MET A 61 8.45 -7.08 9.41
N LEU A 62 8.60 -6.08 8.54
CA LEU A 62 9.77 -5.82 7.69
C LEU A 62 10.21 -7.02 6.83
N ASN A 63 9.26 -7.87 6.44
CA ASN A 63 9.59 -9.13 5.76
C ASN A 63 8.82 -9.34 4.45
N GLY A 64 7.64 -8.75 4.30
CA GLY A 64 6.77 -8.92 3.13
C GLY A 64 7.48 -8.76 1.79
N GLY A 65 8.01 -7.56 1.55
CA GLY A 65 8.63 -7.20 0.28
C GLY A 65 9.86 -8.07 -0.03
N ALA A 66 10.76 -8.24 0.95
CA ALA A 66 11.94 -9.07 0.80
C ALA A 66 11.58 -10.52 0.41
N ARG A 67 10.59 -11.11 1.08
CA ARG A 67 10.12 -12.47 0.79
C ARG A 67 9.49 -12.61 -0.58
N MET A 68 8.72 -11.62 -1.03
CA MET A 68 8.15 -11.63 -2.37
C MET A 68 9.26 -11.58 -3.43
N VAL A 69 10.28 -10.75 -3.23
CA VAL A 69 11.45 -10.66 -4.12
C VAL A 69 12.23 -11.98 -4.14
N GLU A 70 12.53 -12.56 -2.98
CA GLU A 70 13.18 -13.88 -2.85
C GLU A 70 12.40 -15.00 -3.57
N GLN A 71 11.07 -14.88 -3.62
CA GLN A 71 10.18 -15.83 -4.29
C GLN A 71 9.94 -15.51 -5.78
N GLY A 72 10.77 -14.66 -6.38
CA GLY A 72 10.76 -14.38 -7.81
C GLY A 72 9.65 -13.44 -8.26
N LEU A 73 9.23 -12.47 -7.42
CA LEU A 73 8.24 -11.46 -7.79
C LEU A 73 8.54 -10.82 -9.14
N PHE A 74 9.77 -10.32 -9.33
CA PHE A 74 10.16 -9.63 -10.56
C PHE A 74 10.56 -10.58 -11.71
N GLU A 75 10.80 -11.86 -11.42
CA GLU A 75 10.97 -12.88 -12.47
C GLU A 75 9.62 -13.25 -13.08
N ARG A 76 8.58 -13.35 -12.25
CA ARG A 76 7.22 -13.70 -12.65
C ARG A 76 6.44 -12.51 -13.22
N PHE A 77 6.74 -11.31 -12.73
CA PHE A 77 6.08 -10.05 -13.07
C PHE A 77 7.13 -8.96 -13.35
N PRO A 78 7.84 -9.04 -14.50
CA PRO A 78 8.87 -8.08 -14.84
C PRO A 78 8.29 -6.66 -14.97
N CYS A 79 9.00 -5.68 -14.45
CA CYS A 79 8.61 -4.27 -14.55
C CYS A 79 9.84 -3.36 -14.72
N ASP A 80 9.69 -2.30 -15.51
CA ASP A 80 10.74 -1.30 -15.72
C ASP A 80 10.87 -0.31 -14.55
N ALA A 81 9.77 -0.11 -13.81
CA ALA A 81 9.68 0.79 -12.67
C ALA A 81 8.65 0.29 -11.65
N ILE A 82 8.90 0.60 -10.38
CA ILE A 82 7.98 0.36 -9.27
C ILE A 82 7.62 1.69 -8.61
N PHE A 83 6.34 1.85 -8.26
CA PHE A 83 5.82 3.03 -7.57
C PHE A 83 5.08 2.59 -6.33
N ALA A 84 5.27 3.33 -5.23
CA ALA A 84 4.60 3.12 -3.97
C ALA A 84 4.31 4.48 -3.32
N MET A 85 3.41 4.51 -2.35
CA MET A 85 3.13 5.68 -1.53
C MET A 85 2.73 5.26 -0.13
N HIS A 86 2.97 6.14 0.83
CA HIS A 86 2.50 6.00 2.20
C HIS A 86 1.75 7.28 2.59
N ASN A 87 0.72 7.16 3.43
CA ASN A 87 0.08 8.36 3.99
C ASN A 87 1.02 9.04 4.97
N MET A 88 0.95 10.37 5.04
CA MET A 88 1.73 11.17 5.98
C MET A 88 0.79 12.05 6.82
N PRO A 89 0.32 11.56 7.98
CA PRO A 89 -0.51 12.35 8.88
C PRO A 89 0.21 13.66 9.27
N GLY A 90 -0.51 14.78 9.25
CA GLY A 90 0.05 16.11 9.52
C GLY A 90 0.51 16.87 8.28
N MET A 91 0.56 16.23 7.11
CA MET A 91 0.77 16.92 5.83
C MET A 91 -0.56 17.36 5.19
N PRO A 92 -0.57 18.43 4.36
CA PRO A 92 -1.76 18.88 3.65
C PRO A 92 -2.34 17.82 2.70
N LEU A 93 -3.66 17.79 2.59
CA LEU A 93 -4.36 16.96 1.61
C LEU A 93 -4.13 17.51 0.19
N GLY A 94 -3.92 16.60 -0.77
CA GLY A 94 -3.74 16.96 -2.18
C GLY A 94 -2.30 17.28 -2.58
N GLU A 95 -1.36 17.17 -1.63
CA GLU A 95 0.06 17.36 -1.86
C GLU A 95 0.80 16.01 -1.82
N PHE A 96 1.77 15.87 -2.73
CA PHE A 96 2.69 14.72 -2.76
C PHE A 96 4.09 15.19 -2.41
N PHE A 97 4.75 14.45 -1.54
CA PHE A 97 6.10 14.74 -1.07
C PHE A 97 7.05 13.70 -1.64
N PHE A 98 8.13 14.17 -2.24
CA PHE A 98 9.16 13.33 -2.84
C PHE A 98 10.52 13.73 -2.29
N GLN A 99 11.35 12.73 -2.00
CA GLN A 99 12.75 12.91 -1.68
C GLN A 99 13.58 12.10 -2.67
N HIS A 100 14.68 12.68 -3.15
CA HIS A 100 15.62 11.96 -4.00
C HIS A 100 16.48 11.01 -3.16
N GLY A 101 16.70 9.80 -3.66
CA GLY A 101 17.51 8.78 -2.99
C GLY A 101 16.68 7.88 -2.06
N PRO A 102 17.35 7.02 -1.28
CA PRO A 102 16.67 6.11 -0.37
C PRO A 102 15.86 6.87 0.68
N PHE A 103 14.66 6.38 0.94
CA PHE A 103 13.71 6.83 1.95
C PHE A 103 13.32 5.61 2.80
N MET A 104 13.05 5.81 4.09
CA MET A 104 12.83 4.73 5.08
C MET A 104 11.84 3.66 4.61
#